data_AF-A0A9W5Z0M0-F1
#
_entry.id   AF-A0A9W5Z0M0-F1
#
_cell.length_a   1.000
_cell.length_b   1.000
_cell.length_c   1.000
_cell.angle_alpha   90.00
_cell.angle_beta   90.00
_cell.angle_gamma   90.00
#
_symmetry.space_group_name_H-M   'P 1'
#
loop_
_entity.id
_entity.type
_entity.pdbx_description
1 polymer ?
#
loop_
_entity_poly.entity_id
_entity_poly.type
_entity_poly.pdbx_seq_one_letter_code
_entity_poly.pdbx_strand_id
1 'polypeptide(L)'
;MDWKVVAKEAQASVLEAIPVQWRLNPEDYHGQKDVSKVPYTCGILTEEQIQITELTATEIVKRLELRTLKAVQVLEAFAARTAIAHQLANCLTEWFYEEGLQQARELDEEIGRGEGLRGPLHGVPVALKDVHELKDHVSTMGYVSRRRNVLQQDSALIRTLRAAGAVFFCKTTMPQSGMTLETVSNLWGRTTNPFNRDLVAGGSSGGDAVLVALKGSPIAPSTDLGGSIRVPAAFNGLYGIRPTADRIPKGGMRNTNTGNITIKLSCGPVCHSLDDLKLFTRIINADPNNRYDVTSVPVPWRELDPLPRKLTIGIMTWDGVVMPHPPVLRAMDYTKQVLEKAGHEGKLLLPYKANCH
;
A
#
# COMPACT_ATOMS: atom_id res chain seq x y z
N MET A 1 27.14 -14.49 -13.10
CA MET A 1 25.82 -15.16 -13.09
C MET A 1 24.90 -14.35 -13.99
N ASP A 2 24.25 -14.98 -14.97
CA ASP A 2 23.29 -14.30 -15.86
C ASP A 2 22.13 -13.71 -15.04
N TRP A 3 21.70 -12.49 -15.37
CA TRP A 3 20.62 -11.82 -14.67
C TRP A 3 19.30 -12.60 -14.75
N LYS A 4 19.08 -13.36 -15.84
CA LYS A 4 17.90 -14.21 -16.00
C LYS A 4 17.85 -15.35 -14.99
N VAL A 5 19.02 -15.92 -14.68
CA VAL A 5 19.14 -16.96 -13.66
C VAL A 5 18.80 -16.39 -12.29
N VAL A 6 19.38 -15.23 -11.95
CA VAL A 6 19.07 -14.52 -10.69
C VAL A 6 17.59 -14.19 -10.57
N ALA A 7 16.95 -13.73 -11.65
CA ALA A 7 15.53 -13.41 -11.67
C ALA A 7 14.66 -14.66 -11.46
N LYS A 8 14.96 -15.75 -12.15
CA LYS A 8 14.22 -17.02 -12.01
C LYS A 8 14.35 -17.59 -10.59
N GLU A 9 15.56 -17.59 -10.03
CA GLU A 9 15.81 -18.01 -8.64
C GLU A 9 15.05 -17.13 -7.65
N ALA A 10 15.05 -15.81 -7.84
CA ALA A 10 14.35 -14.88 -6.95
C ALA A 10 12.83 -15.10 -6.97
N GLN A 11 12.22 -15.22 -8.15
CA GLN A 11 10.78 -15.47 -8.31
C GLN A 11 10.38 -16.84 -7.73
N ALA A 12 11.17 -17.88 -8.01
CA ALA A 12 10.96 -19.20 -7.43
C ALA A 12 11.01 -19.16 -5.89
N SER A 13 11.98 -18.43 -5.31
CA SER A 13 12.13 -18.35 -3.86
C SER A 13 10.90 -17.75 -3.15
N VAL A 14 10.18 -16.81 -3.77
CA VAL A 14 8.94 -16.25 -3.19
C VAL A 14 7.81 -17.27 -3.24
N LEU A 15 7.64 -17.97 -4.37
CA LEU A 15 6.62 -19.01 -4.53
C LEU A 15 6.87 -20.22 -3.62
N GLU A 16 8.12 -20.64 -3.50
CA GLU A 16 8.53 -21.76 -2.65
C GLU A 16 8.36 -21.45 -1.15
N ALA A 17 8.50 -20.18 -0.75
CA ALA A 17 8.28 -19.73 0.61
C ALA A 17 6.80 -19.71 1.02
N ILE A 18 5.85 -19.72 0.06
CA ILE A 18 4.43 -19.82 0.36
C ILE A 18 4.12 -21.21 0.93
N PRO A 19 3.49 -21.32 2.12
CA PRO A 19 3.09 -22.60 2.70
C PRO A 19 2.16 -23.40 1.78
N VAL A 20 2.33 -24.72 1.76
CA VAL A 20 1.61 -25.64 0.84
C VAL A 20 0.09 -25.49 0.94
N GLN A 21 -0.43 -25.29 2.16
CA GLN A 21 -1.86 -25.11 2.40
C GLN A 21 -2.46 -23.85 1.75
N TRP A 22 -1.63 -22.88 1.34
CA TRP A 22 -2.08 -21.64 0.68
C TRP A 22 -1.73 -21.60 -0.81
N ARG A 23 -1.26 -22.71 -1.38
CA ARG A 23 -0.93 -22.79 -2.81
C ARG A 23 -2.18 -23.09 -3.63
N LEU A 24 -2.40 -22.29 -4.67
CA LEU A 24 -3.39 -22.55 -5.70
C LEU A 24 -2.83 -23.59 -6.68
N ASN A 25 -3.73 -24.33 -7.33
CA ASN A 25 -3.38 -25.03 -8.55
C ASN A 25 -3.37 -24.02 -9.71
N PRO A 26 -2.22 -23.76 -10.37
CA PRO A 26 -2.14 -22.74 -11.42
C PRO A 26 -3.08 -22.99 -12.62
N GLU A 27 -3.36 -24.26 -12.91
CA GLU A 27 -4.22 -24.67 -14.03
C GLU A 27 -5.67 -24.22 -13.85
N ASP A 28 -6.15 -24.14 -12.60
CA ASP A 28 -7.55 -23.79 -12.30
C ASP A 28 -7.89 -22.35 -12.72
N TYR A 29 -6.89 -21.48 -12.81
CA TYR A 29 -7.05 -20.04 -13.08
C TYR A 29 -6.32 -19.61 -14.36
N HIS A 30 -5.88 -20.56 -15.18
CA HIS A 30 -5.21 -20.26 -16.43
C HIS A 30 -6.17 -19.52 -17.38
N GLY A 31 -5.72 -18.41 -17.98
CA GLY A 31 -6.53 -17.60 -18.90
C GLY A 31 -7.67 -16.78 -18.26
N GLN A 32 -8.01 -16.98 -16.98
CA GLN A 32 -9.01 -16.17 -16.29
C GLN A 32 -8.56 -14.70 -16.19
N LYS A 33 -9.36 -13.75 -16.68
CA LYS A 33 -8.97 -12.33 -16.68
C LYS A 33 -9.25 -11.66 -15.34
N ASP A 34 -10.47 -11.78 -14.85
CA ASP A 34 -10.87 -11.24 -13.54
C ASP A 34 -10.65 -12.31 -12.47
N VAL A 35 -9.68 -12.06 -11.59
CA VAL A 35 -9.32 -12.93 -10.47
C VAL A 35 -9.69 -12.31 -9.12
N SER A 36 -10.41 -11.18 -9.12
CA SER A 36 -10.78 -10.44 -7.90
C SER A 36 -11.64 -11.24 -6.93
N LYS A 37 -12.36 -12.26 -7.43
CA LYS A 37 -13.23 -13.13 -6.63
C LYS A 37 -12.58 -14.45 -6.20
N VAL A 38 -11.40 -14.80 -6.75
CA VAL A 38 -10.72 -16.06 -6.43
C VAL A 38 -10.43 -16.24 -4.94
N PRO A 39 -10.01 -15.22 -4.17
CA PRO A 39 -9.82 -15.37 -2.73
C PRO A 39 -11.06 -15.86 -1.96
N TYR A 40 -12.26 -15.67 -2.49
CA TYR A 40 -13.51 -16.09 -1.85
C TYR A 40 -13.96 -17.47 -2.31
N THR A 41 -13.51 -17.92 -3.49
CA THR A 41 -14.06 -19.13 -4.15
C THR A 41 -13.05 -20.27 -4.28
N CYS A 42 -11.76 -20.03 -4.03
CA CYS A 42 -10.71 -21.04 -4.21
C CYS A 42 -10.69 -22.15 -3.16
N GLY A 43 -11.49 -22.04 -2.08
CA GLY A 43 -11.58 -23.05 -1.02
C GLY A 43 -10.38 -23.10 -0.05
N ILE A 44 -9.39 -22.20 -0.18
CA ILE A 44 -8.23 -22.12 0.72
C ILE A 44 -8.58 -21.38 2.02
N LEU A 45 -9.36 -20.30 1.93
CA LEU A 45 -9.73 -19.50 3.09
C LEU A 45 -10.97 -20.08 3.76
N THR A 46 -10.94 -20.15 5.08
CA THR A 46 -12.14 -20.39 5.89
C THR A 46 -13.08 -19.17 5.86
N GLU A 47 -14.35 -19.38 6.17
CA GLU A 47 -15.33 -18.29 6.28
C GLU A 47 -14.91 -17.23 7.32
N GLU A 48 -14.31 -17.67 8.45
CA GLU A 48 -13.78 -16.77 9.46
C GLU A 48 -12.62 -15.91 8.91
N GLN A 49 -11.67 -16.51 8.19
CA GLN A 49 -10.57 -15.76 7.57
C GLN A 49 -11.06 -14.77 6.51
N ILE A 50 -12.08 -15.13 5.73
CA ILE A 50 -12.73 -14.21 4.80
C ILE A 50 -13.31 -13.01 5.57
N GLN A 51 -14.07 -13.25 6.64
CA GLN A 51 -14.64 -12.19 7.47
C GLN A 51 -13.58 -11.29 8.11
N ILE A 52 -12.48 -11.86 8.61
CA ILE A 52 -11.35 -11.10 9.18
C ILE A 52 -10.71 -10.19 8.13
N THR A 53 -10.48 -10.70 6.91
CA THR A 53 -9.82 -9.92 5.85
C THR A 53 -10.70 -8.85 5.20
N GLU A 54 -12.02 -8.86 5.48
CA GLU A 54 -12.91 -7.75 5.11
C GLU A 54 -12.83 -6.56 6.07
N LEU A 55 -12.26 -6.73 7.26
CA LEU A 55 -12.12 -5.66 8.24
C LEU A 55 -11.15 -4.58 7.76
N THR A 56 -11.50 -3.33 8.04
CA THR A 56 -10.60 -2.18 7.95
C THR A 56 -9.49 -2.25 9.01
N ALA A 57 -8.38 -1.53 8.80
CA ALA A 57 -7.31 -1.46 9.81
C ALA A 57 -7.84 -0.92 11.14
N THR A 58 -8.73 0.06 11.11
CA THR A 58 -9.38 0.64 12.28
C THR A 58 -10.27 -0.37 13.01
N GLU A 59 -11.04 -1.19 12.29
CA GLU A 59 -11.85 -2.25 12.88
C GLU A 59 -11.00 -3.37 13.48
N ILE A 60 -9.90 -3.75 12.82
CA ILE A 60 -8.94 -4.74 13.35
C ILE A 60 -8.45 -4.30 14.73
N VAL A 61 -7.93 -3.08 14.87
CA VAL A 61 -7.43 -2.56 16.15
C VAL A 61 -8.51 -2.62 17.22
N LYS A 62 -9.73 -2.20 16.89
CA LYS A 62 -10.88 -2.26 17.82
C LYS A 62 -11.20 -3.70 18.25
N ARG A 63 -11.13 -4.68 17.34
CA ARG A 63 -11.41 -6.08 17.65
C ARG A 63 -10.34 -6.72 18.53
N LEU A 64 -9.08 -6.32 18.35
CA LEU A 64 -7.95 -6.71 19.19
C LEU A 64 -8.06 -6.09 20.59
N GLU A 65 -8.40 -4.80 20.68
CA GLU A 65 -8.66 -4.10 21.94
C GLU A 65 -9.77 -4.78 22.76
N LEU A 66 -10.87 -5.14 22.09
CA LEU A 66 -12.00 -5.86 22.69
C LEU A 66 -11.73 -7.36 22.92
N ARG A 67 -10.53 -7.85 22.54
CA ARG A 67 -10.13 -9.27 22.65
C ARG A 67 -11.09 -10.24 21.95
N THR A 68 -11.79 -9.76 20.95
CA THR A 68 -12.67 -10.58 20.09
C THR A 68 -11.90 -11.24 18.96
N LEU A 69 -10.69 -10.76 18.66
CA LEU A 69 -9.70 -11.38 17.79
C LEU A 69 -8.34 -11.33 18.47
N LYS A 70 -7.43 -12.20 18.03
CA LYS A 70 -6.00 -12.16 18.35
C LYS A 70 -5.19 -11.69 17.14
N ALA A 71 -4.04 -11.06 17.37
CA ALA A 71 -3.15 -10.59 16.31
C ALA A 71 -2.67 -11.76 15.44
N VAL A 72 -2.44 -12.94 16.00
CA VAL A 72 -2.10 -14.14 15.22
C VAL A 72 -3.22 -14.56 14.25
N GLN A 73 -4.49 -14.49 14.67
CA GLN A 73 -5.63 -14.84 13.82
C GLN A 73 -5.77 -13.84 12.67
N VAL A 74 -5.56 -12.55 12.99
CA VAL A 74 -5.58 -11.48 12.00
C VAL A 74 -4.48 -11.69 10.97
N LEU A 75 -3.23 -11.87 11.42
CA LEU A 75 -2.11 -12.06 10.50
C LEU A 75 -2.28 -13.30 9.62
N GLU A 76 -2.67 -14.44 10.20
CA GLU A 76 -2.84 -15.69 9.45
C GLU A 76 -3.88 -15.54 8.34
N ALA A 77 -5.01 -14.87 8.61
CA ALA A 77 -6.05 -14.62 7.61
C ALA A 77 -5.53 -13.75 6.45
N PHE A 78 -4.85 -12.64 6.76
CA PHE A 78 -4.28 -11.74 5.74
C PHE A 78 -3.11 -12.36 4.99
N ALA A 79 -2.28 -13.18 5.64
CA ALA A 79 -1.17 -13.90 5.02
C ALA A 79 -1.67 -14.95 4.03
N ALA A 80 -2.68 -15.75 4.40
CA ALA A 80 -3.31 -16.70 3.50
C ALA A 80 -3.85 -16.02 2.24
N ARG A 81 -4.54 -14.89 2.41
CA ARG A 81 -5.06 -14.11 1.29
C ARG A 81 -3.96 -13.43 0.46
N THR A 82 -2.86 -13.03 1.09
CA THR A 82 -1.64 -12.52 0.42
C THR A 82 -0.97 -13.57 -0.45
N ALA A 83 -0.86 -14.81 0.04
CA ALA A 83 -0.30 -15.93 -0.72
C ALA A 83 -1.13 -16.18 -2.00
N ILE A 84 -2.46 -16.19 -1.88
CA ILE A 84 -3.39 -16.30 -3.01
C ILE A 84 -3.16 -15.13 -3.99
N ALA A 85 -3.13 -13.89 -3.48
CA ALA A 85 -2.95 -12.69 -4.31
C ALA A 85 -1.64 -12.71 -5.12
N HIS A 86 -0.54 -13.16 -4.50
CA HIS A 86 0.74 -13.28 -5.19
C HIS A 86 0.69 -14.27 -6.35
N GLN A 87 0.09 -15.44 -6.14
CA GLN A 87 -0.02 -16.47 -7.17
C GLN A 87 -0.92 -16.04 -8.34
N LEU A 88 -1.88 -15.13 -8.11
CA LEU A 88 -2.79 -14.64 -9.14
C LEU A 88 -2.23 -13.46 -9.94
N ALA A 89 -1.46 -12.58 -9.30
CA ALA A 89 -1.12 -11.26 -9.84
C ALA A 89 0.37 -10.87 -9.71
N ASN A 90 1.21 -11.71 -9.10
CA ASN A 90 2.65 -11.50 -8.93
C ASN A 90 2.98 -10.15 -8.25
N CYS A 91 2.49 -9.97 -7.02
CA CYS A 91 2.57 -8.69 -6.29
C CYS A 91 3.63 -8.61 -5.17
N LEU A 92 4.47 -9.64 -4.97
CA LEU A 92 5.43 -9.72 -3.86
C LEU A 92 6.88 -9.80 -4.35
N THR A 93 7.78 -9.21 -3.57
CA THR A 93 9.24 -9.36 -3.73
C THR A 93 9.84 -10.22 -2.63
N GLU A 94 9.16 -10.32 -1.48
CA GLU A 94 9.65 -11.03 -0.33
C GLU A 94 8.47 -11.51 0.54
N TRP A 95 8.63 -12.69 1.12
CA TRP A 95 7.68 -13.32 2.02
C TRP A 95 8.40 -13.73 3.30
N PHE A 96 8.00 -13.17 4.43
CA PHE A 96 8.61 -13.40 5.76
C PHE A 96 7.51 -13.53 6.81
N TYR A 97 6.51 -14.36 6.50
CA TYR A 97 5.34 -14.59 7.35
C TYR A 97 5.69 -15.02 8.78
N GLU A 98 6.70 -15.89 8.95
CA GLU A 98 7.08 -16.41 10.27
C GLU A 98 7.57 -15.31 11.22
N GLU A 99 8.29 -14.31 10.70
CA GLU A 99 8.72 -13.15 11.48
C GLU A 99 7.53 -12.29 11.93
N GLY A 100 6.58 -12.06 11.01
CA GLY A 100 5.32 -11.39 11.34
C GLY A 100 4.52 -12.16 12.37
N LEU A 101 4.47 -13.50 12.26
CA LEU A 101 3.74 -14.37 13.17
C LEU A 101 4.34 -14.35 14.58
N GLN A 102 5.67 -14.31 14.68
CA GLN A 102 6.36 -14.12 15.95
C GLN A 102 6.00 -12.77 16.57
N GLN A 103 6.04 -11.69 15.80
CA GLN A 103 5.61 -10.37 16.28
C GLN A 103 4.14 -10.36 16.72
N ALA A 104 3.25 -11.02 15.98
CA ALA A 104 1.84 -11.10 16.34
C ALA A 104 1.62 -11.84 17.68
N ARG A 105 2.36 -12.93 17.93
CA ARG A 105 2.33 -13.64 19.23
C ARG A 105 2.77 -12.73 20.38
N GLU A 106 3.86 -11.98 20.19
CA GLU A 106 4.34 -11.05 21.20
C GLU A 106 3.28 -10.00 21.56
N LEU A 107 2.59 -9.44 20.56
CA LEU A 107 1.52 -8.47 20.76
C LEU A 107 0.32 -9.08 21.52
N ASP A 108 -0.06 -10.32 21.21
CA ASP A 108 -1.10 -11.04 21.96
C ASP A 108 -0.69 -11.30 23.42
N GLU A 109 0.58 -11.62 23.66
CA GLU A 109 1.12 -11.80 25.02
C GLU A 109 1.15 -10.49 25.81
N GLU A 110 1.50 -9.35 25.20
CA GLU A 110 1.44 -8.02 25.83
C GLU A 110 0.03 -7.71 26.33
N ILE A 111 -0.98 -7.91 25.47
CA ILE A 111 -2.39 -7.77 25.87
C ILE A 111 -2.73 -8.74 27.01
N GLY A 112 -2.27 -9.99 26.92
CA GLY A 112 -2.49 -11.03 27.94
C GLY A 112 -1.91 -10.68 29.31
N ARG A 113 -0.73 -10.03 29.34
CA ARG A 113 -0.08 -9.51 30.56
C ARG A 113 -0.71 -8.23 31.10
N GLY A 114 -1.65 -7.62 30.36
CA GLY A 114 -2.33 -6.39 30.76
C GLY A 114 -1.59 -5.10 30.37
N GLU A 115 -0.63 -5.17 29.44
CA GLU A 115 0.16 -4.02 28.98
C GLU A 115 -0.61 -3.13 27.99
N GLY A 116 -1.78 -3.59 27.52
CA GLY A 116 -2.65 -2.86 26.59
C GLY A 116 -2.15 -2.89 25.15
N LEU A 117 -2.68 -2.00 24.31
CA LEU A 117 -2.24 -1.88 22.92
C LEU A 117 -0.90 -1.16 22.84
N ARG A 118 0.07 -1.77 22.15
CA ARG A 118 1.36 -1.15 21.80
C ARG A 118 1.21 0.20 21.08
N GLY A 119 0.17 0.36 20.27
CA GLY A 119 -0.06 1.60 19.53
C GLY A 119 -1.28 1.55 18.60
N PRO A 120 -1.50 2.61 17.80
CA PRO A 120 -2.69 2.77 16.97
C PRO A 120 -2.78 1.82 15.76
N LEU A 121 -1.75 0.99 15.51
CA LEU A 121 -1.74 -0.08 14.51
C LEU A 121 -1.45 -1.44 15.14
N HIS A 122 -1.64 -1.59 16.45
CA HIS A 122 -1.39 -2.84 17.16
C HIS A 122 -2.02 -4.03 16.43
N GLY A 123 -1.19 -4.98 15.99
CA GLY A 123 -1.60 -6.23 15.35
C GLY A 123 -2.08 -6.08 13.90
N VAL A 124 -2.07 -4.87 13.32
CA VAL A 124 -2.48 -4.63 11.93
C VAL A 124 -1.42 -5.17 10.96
N PRO A 125 -1.74 -6.09 10.05
CA PRO A 125 -0.80 -6.54 9.03
C PRO A 125 -0.53 -5.44 8.00
N VAL A 126 0.74 -5.10 7.76
CA VAL A 126 1.13 -4.06 6.81
C VAL A 126 2.15 -4.63 5.84
N ALA A 127 1.76 -4.72 4.57
CA ALA A 127 2.67 -5.05 3.49
C ALA A 127 3.51 -3.84 3.11
N LEU A 128 4.79 -4.04 2.75
CA LEU A 128 5.71 -2.94 2.52
C LEU A 128 6.19 -2.86 1.08
N LYS A 129 6.02 -1.71 0.42
CA LYS A 129 6.65 -1.45 -0.87
C LYS A 129 8.15 -1.70 -0.82
N ASP A 130 8.70 -2.33 -1.88
CA ASP A 130 10.11 -2.74 -1.93
C ASP A 130 11.12 -1.61 -1.61
N VAL A 131 10.77 -0.36 -1.88
CA VAL A 131 11.60 0.83 -1.60
C VAL A 131 11.89 1.10 -0.11
N HIS A 132 11.03 0.61 0.79
CA HIS A 132 11.20 0.83 2.23
C HIS A 132 12.33 -0.04 2.77
N GLU A 133 13.25 0.59 3.49
CA GLU A 133 14.27 -0.15 4.20
C GLU A 133 13.69 -0.78 5.45
N LEU A 134 13.87 -2.10 5.56
CA LEU A 134 13.47 -2.95 6.66
C LEU A 134 14.74 -3.73 7.06
N LYS A 135 15.14 -3.62 8.32
CA LYS A 135 16.35 -4.25 8.85
C LYS A 135 16.32 -5.76 8.58
N ASP A 136 17.46 -6.33 8.20
CA ASP A 136 17.68 -7.76 7.92
C ASP A 136 16.96 -8.29 6.65
N HIS A 137 16.27 -7.41 5.92
CA HIS A 137 15.63 -7.71 4.64
C HIS A 137 16.31 -6.98 3.46
N VAL A 138 15.87 -7.29 2.25
CA VAL A 138 16.42 -6.67 1.03
C VAL A 138 15.48 -5.59 0.50
N SER A 139 16.03 -4.52 -0.07
CA SER A 139 15.30 -3.61 -0.96
C SER A 139 15.94 -3.62 -2.34
N THR A 140 15.23 -4.16 -3.33
CA THR A 140 15.78 -4.35 -4.67
C THR A 140 15.51 -3.16 -5.60
N MET A 141 14.40 -2.44 -5.38
CA MET A 141 13.81 -1.48 -6.32
C MET A 141 13.73 -2.02 -7.75
N GLY A 142 13.51 -3.33 -7.91
CA GLY A 142 13.52 -4.04 -9.19
C GLY A 142 14.89 -4.21 -9.86
N TYR A 143 16.00 -3.78 -9.23
CA TYR A 143 17.34 -3.99 -9.75
C TYR A 143 17.87 -5.38 -9.38
N VAL A 144 18.25 -6.16 -10.41
CA VAL A 144 18.85 -7.50 -10.23
C VAL A 144 20.10 -7.45 -9.36
N SER A 145 20.94 -6.41 -9.52
CA SER A 145 22.18 -6.24 -8.76
C SER A 145 21.96 -6.04 -7.25
N ARG A 146 20.75 -5.67 -6.82
CA ARG A 146 20.43 -5.43 -5.41
C ARG A 146 19.80 -6.62 -4.70
N ARG A 147 19.56 -7.76 -5.38
CA ARG A 147 18.89 -8.95 -4.82
C ARG A 147 19.52 -9.48 -3.52
N ARG A 148 20.81 -9.25 -3.31
CA ARG A 148 21.57 -9.75 -2.14
C ARG A 148 22.00 -8.66 -1.16
N ASN A 149 21.51 -7.43 -1.34
CA ASN A 149 21.90 -6.30 -0.50
C ASN A 149 21.00 -6.21 0.74
N VAL A 150 21.41 -6.90 1.81
CA VAL A 150 20.70 -6.94 3.09
C VAL A 150 20.88 -5.63 3.84
N LEU A 151 19.76 -5.03 4.22
CA LEU A 151 19.71 -3.75 4.90
C LEU A 151 19.99 -3.91 6.38
N GLN A 152 20.62 -2.90 6.98
CA GLN A 152 21.06 -2.96 8.38
C GLN A 152 20.16 -2.16 9.33
N GLN A 153 19.15 -1.46 8.78
CA GLN A 153 18.29 -0.58 9.55
C GLN A 153 16.91 -0.41 8.90
N ASP A 154 15.94 -0.06 9.74
CA ASP A 154 14.64 0.39 9.30
C ASP A 154 14.71 1.84 8.82
N SER A 155 14.03 2.14 7.72
CA SER A 155 13.75 3.52 7.32
C SER A 155 12.88 4.22 8.37
N ALA A 156 12.89 5.55 8.41
CA ALA A 156 12.18 6.34 9.42
C ALA A 156 10.67 6.05 9.46
N LEU A 157 10.05 5.87 8.28
CA LEU A 157 8.65 5.47 8.18
C LEU A 157 8.41 4.07 8.78
N ILE A 158 9.27 3.10 8.49
CA ILE A 158 9.13 1.74 9.03
C ILE A 158 9.28 1.72 10.55
N ARG A 159 10.21 2.50 11.11
CA ARG A 159 10.32 2.68 12.56
C ARG A 159 9.04 3.25 13.18
N THR A 160 8.45 4.25 12.54
CA THR A 160 7.16 4.86 12.95
C THR A 160 6.04 3.82 13.00
N LEU A 161 5.89 3.03 11.93
CA LEU A 161 4.84 2.01 11.84
C LEU A 161 5.07 0.86 12.81
N ARG A 162 6.32 0.43 13.00
CA ARG A 162 6.68 -0.60 13.98
C ARG A 162 6.37 -0.17 15.41
N ALA A 163 6.72 1.08 15.75
CA ALA A 163 6.40 1.67 17.05
C ALA A 163 4.88 1.81 17.26
N ALA A 164 4.12 2.03 16.19
CA ALA A 164 2.66 2.04 16.23
C ALA A 164 2.04 0.63 16.41
N GLY A 165 2.84 -0.44 16.39
CA GLY A 165 2.40 -1.83 16.59
C GLY A 165 2.03 -2.58 15.31
N ALA A 166 2.35 -2.04 14.13
CA ALA A 166 2.11 -2.73 12.86
C ALA A 166 2.94 -4.01 12.73
N VAL A 167 2.35 -5.03 12.12
CA VAL A 167 2.97 -6.34 11.87
C VAL A 167 3.39 -6.44 10.41
N PHE A 168 4.70 -6.54 10.14
CA PHE A 168 5.21 -6.70 8.78
C PHE A 168 5.41 -8.18 8.47
N PHE A 169 5.08 -8.59 7.24
CA PHE A 169 5.12 -10.01 6.87
C PHE A 169 5.47 -10.27 5.39
N CYS A 170 5.49 -9.23 4.57
CA CYS A 170 5.88 -9.33 3.17
C CYS A 170 6.32 -7.97 2.60
N LYS A 171 7.00 -8.02 1.45
CA LYS A 171 7.30 -6.85 0.62
C LYS A 171 6.66 -6.96 -0.75
N THR A 172 6.23 -5.83 -1.31
CA THR A 172 5.46 -5.76 -2.56
C THR A 172 6.28 -5.24 -3.74
N THR A 173 5.89 -5.66 -4.94
CA THR A 173 6.55 -5.29 -6.19
C THR A 173 6.40 -3.82 -6.54
N MET A 174 7.43 -3.32 -7.24
CA MET A 174 7.46 -2.01 -7.87
C MET A 174 8.23 -2.11 -9.20
N PRO A 175 8.06 -1.18 -10.16
CA PRO A 175 8.91 -1.15 -11.35
C PRO A 175 10.36 -0.91 -11.00
N GLN A 176 11.24 -1.36 -11.90
CA GLN A 176 12.66 -1.06 -11.79
C GLN A 176 12.86 0.47 -11.64
N SER A 177 13.63 0.89 -10.64
CA SER A 177 13.89 2.28 -10.25
C SER A 177 12.73 3.07 -9.64
N GLY A 178 11.49 2.57 -9.72
CA GLY A 178 10.29 3.28 -9.25
C GLY A 178 9.77 4.39 -10.17
N MET A 179 10.35 4.55 -11.37
CA MET A 179 10.12 5.69 -12.28
C MET A 179 9.15 5.38 -13.44
N THR A 180 8.17 4.51 -13.20
CA THR A 180 7.12 4.16 -14.19
C THR A 180 5.77 4.01 -13.51
N LEU A 181 4.68 4.36 -14.21
CA LEU A 181 3.29 4.17 -13.76
C LEU A 181 2.73 2.78 -14.14
N GLU A 182 3.62 1.79 -14.15
CA GLU A 182 3.37 0.39 -14.44
C GLU A 182 4.31 -0.43 -13.55
N THR A 183 3.89 -1.59 -13.07
CA THR A 183 4.70 -2.40 -12.15
C THR A 183 5.32 -3.59 -12.87
N VAL A 184 6.52 -3.35 -13.41
CA VAL A 184 7.31 -4.35 -14.14
C VAL A 184 8.80 -4.18 -13.88
N SER A 185 9.52 -5.27 -13.64
CA SER A 185 10.97 -5.28 -13.54
C SER A 185 11.56 -6.58 -14.09
N ASN A 186 12.83 -6.56 -14.49
CA ASN A 186 13.53 -7.77 -14.90
C ASN A 186 13.67 -8.79 -13.77
N LEU A 187 13.76 -8.32 -12.52
CA LEU A 187 13.94 -9.18 -11.35
C LEU A 187 12.65 -9.90 -10.96
N TRP A 188 11.53 -9.17 -10.88
CA TRP A 188 10.26 -9.70 -10.36
C TRP A 188 9.21 -9.99 -11.43
N GLY A 189 9.47 -9.63 -12.69
CA GLY A 189 8.47 -9.71 -13.74
C GLY A 189 7.41 -8.62 -13.60
N ARG A 190 6.20 -8.92 -14.09
CA ARG A 190 5.07 -7.98 -14.19
C ARG A 190 4.02 -8.29 -13.14
N THR A 191 3.52 -7.25 -12.49
CA THR A 191 2.32 -7.31 -11.64
C THR A 191 1.10 -6.90 -12.45
N THR A 192 0.07 -7.72 -12.45
CA THR A 192 -1.15 -7.52 -13.25
C THR A 192 -2.30 -6.99 -12.39
N ASN A 193 -3.30 -6.38 -13.04
CA ASN A 193 -4.50 -5.91 -12.34
C ASN A 193 -5.43 -7.10 -12.02
N PRO A 194 -5.96 -7.23 -10.78
CA PRO A 194 -6.80 -8.35 -10.39
C PRO A 194 -8.18 -8.35 -11.06
N PHE A 195 -8.69 -7.20 -11.48
CA PHE A 195 -9.98 -7.10 -12.19
C PHE A 195 -9.85 -7.46 -13.68
N ASN A 196 -8.63 -7.36 -14.23
CA ASN A 196 -8.31 -7.85 -15.57
C ASN A 196 -6.80 -8.02 -15.71
N ARG A 197 -6.34 -9.28 -15.73
CA ARG A 197 -4.90 -9.61 -15.79
C ARG A 197 -4.22 -9.23 -17.11
N ASP A 198 -4.97 -8.86 -18.15
CA ASP A 198 -4.41 -8.28 -19.38
C ASP A 198 -4.03 -6.80 -19.22
N LEU A 199 -4.43 -6.16 -18.10
CA LEU A 199 -4.19 -4.75 -17.81
C LEU A 199 -3.11 -4.57 -16.74
N VAL A 200 -2.52 -3.37 -16.76
CA VAL A 200 -1.50 -2.95 -15.81
C VAL A 200 -2.11 -2.71 -14.42
N ALA A 201 -1.38 -3.09 -13.37
CA ALA A 201 -1.71 -2.75 -11.99
C ALA A 201 -1.59 -1.24 -11.67
N GLY A 202 -1.04 -0.45 -12.58
CA GLY A 202 -0.51 0.88 -12.30
C GLY A 202 0.87 0.81 -11.63
N GLY A 203 1.40 1.95 -11.22
CA GLY A 203 2.73 2.01 -10.61
C GLY A 203 3.09 3.40 -10.11
N SER A 204 4.19 3.56 -9.38
CA SER A 204 5.16 2.51 -9.03
C SER A 204 4.76 1.67 -7.82
N SER A 205 3.63 1.94 -7.16
CA SER A 205 3.13 1.16 -6.01
C SER A 205 2.06 0.14 -6.44
N GLY A 206 2.24 -0.52 -7.59
CA GLY A 206 1.23 -1.46 -8.09
C GLY A 206 1.13 -2.74 -7.26
N GLY A 207 2.25 -3.26 -6.72
CA GLY A 207 2.22 -4.39 -5.80
C GLY A 207 1.39 -4.11 -4.55
N ASP A 208 1.58 -2.93 -3.94
CA ASP A 208 0.76 -2.45 -2.81
C ASP A 208 -0.73 -2.43 -3.17
N ALA A 209 -1.10 -1.77 -4.28
CA ALA A 209 -2.50 -1.60 -4.64
C ALA A 209 -3.18 -2.91 -5.02
N VAL A 210 -2.50 -3.82 -5.71
CA VAL A 210 -3.04 -5.15 -6.04
C VAL A 210 -3.27 -5.96 -4.77
N LEU A 211 -2.29 -5.95 -3.86
CA LEU A 211 -2.38 -6.71 -2.63
C LEU A 211 -3.50 -6.18 -1.73
N VAL A 212 -3.62 -4.86 -1.63
CA VAL A 212 -4.73 -4.23 -0.91
C VAL A 212 -6.04 -4.56 -1.61
N ALA A 213 -6.18 -4.40 -2.93
CA ALA A 213 -7.44 -4.69 -3.63
C ALA A 213 -7.92 -6.13 -3.50
N LEU A 214 -6.99 -7.09 -3.45
CA LEU A 214 -7.26 -8.49 -3.14
C LEU A 214 -7.38 -8.80 -1.65
N LYS A 215 -7.45 -7.77 -0.79
CA LYS A 215 -7.62 -7.86 0.68
C LYS A 215 -6.52 -8.69 1.37
N GLY A 216 -5.34 -8.79 0.77
CA GLY A 216 -4.16 -9.42 1.38
C GLY A 216 -3.45 -8.51 2.39
N SER A 217 -3.69 -7.20 2.33
CA SER A 217 -3.35 -6.26 3.40
C SER A 217 -4.43 -5.18 3.50
N PRO A 218 -4.84 -4.75 4.70
CA PRO A 218 -5.82 -3.68 4.86
C PRO A 218 -5.26 -2.33 4.38
N ILE A 219 -3.94 -2.14 4.49
CA ILE A 219 -3.26 -0.88 4.19
C ILE A 219 -1.78 -1.09 3.82
N ALA A 220 -1.27 -0.27 2.88
CA ALA A 220 0.13 -0.28 2.49
C ALA A 220 0.75 1.13 2.46
N PRO A 221 1.99 1.34 2.95
CA PRO A 221 2.75 2.57 2.79
C PRO A 221 3.29 2.68 1.36
N SER A 222 2.55 3.36 0.49
CA SER A 222 2.97 3.61 -0.87
C SER A 222 3.76 4.91 -1.00
N THR A 223 4.41 5.12 -2.14
CA THR A 223 5.21 6.33 -2.42
C THR A 223 4.78 6.99 -3.73
N ASP A 224 4.81 8.32 -3.79
CA ASP A 224 4.31 9.11 -4.92
C ASP A 224 5.23 10.30 -5.21
N LEU A 225 5.92 10.24 -6.35
CA LEU A 225 6.65 11.36 -6.95
C LEU A 225 5.83 12.05 -8.05
N GLY A 226 5.20 11.24 -8.92
CA GLY A 226 4.47 11.70 -10.11
C GLY A 226 3.17 10.96 -10.37
N GLY A 227 2.53 10.40 -9.34
CA GLY A 227 1.28 9.62 -9.44
C GLY A 227 1.33 8.25 -8.79
N SER A 228 2.45 7.87 -8.19
CA SER A 228 2.70 6.47 -7.80
C SER A 228 1.92 5.94 -6.61
N ILE A 229 1.13 6.76 -5.90
CA ILE A 229 0.05 6.31 -5.00
C ILE A 229 -1.27 6.35 -5.75
N ARG A 230 -1.56 7.49 -6.38
CA ARG A 230 -2.89 7.81 -6.93
C ARG A 230 -3.28 6.95 -8.12
N VAL A 231 -2.35 6.69 -9.04
CA VAL A 231 -2.57 5.88 -10.26
C VAL A 231 -2.88 4.43 -9.91
N PRO A 232 -2.03 3.69 -9.16
CA PRO A 232 -2.35 2.32 -8.80
C PRO A 232 -3.58 2.24 -7.88
N ALA A 233 -3.81 3.20 -6.98
CA ALA A 233 -5.06 3.22 -6.20
C ALA A 233 -6.30 3.34 -7.11
N ALA A 234 -6.30 4.27 -8.08
CA ALA A 234 -7.41 4.45 -9.01
C ALA A 234 -7.66 3.21 -9.89
N PHE A 235 -6.60 2.56 -10.37
CA PHE A 235 -6.73 1.36 -11.22
C PHE A 235 -7.25 0.13 -10.48
N ASN A 236 -7.11 0.11 -9.15
CA ASN A 236 -7.53 -1.01 -8.31
C ASN A 236 -8.72 -0.69 -7.41
N GLY A 237 -9.38 0.46 -7.61
CA GLY A 237 -10.60 0.84 -6.88
C GLY A 237 -10.39 1.17 -5.40
N LEU A 238 -9.26 1.81 -5.06
CA LEU A 238 -8.84 2.05 -3.69
C LEU A 238 -8.76 3.54 -3.34
N TYR A 239 -8.76 3.83 -2.04
CA TYR A 239 -8.38 5.13 -1.52
C TYR A 239 -6.86 5.26 -1.49
N GLY A 240 -6.36 6.41 -1.93
CA GLY A 240 -4.94 6.75 -1.86
C GLY A 240 -4.75 8.25 -1.74
N ILE A 241 -3.86 8.67 -0.83
CA ILE A 241 -3.51 10.08 -0.65
C ILE A 241 -2.01 10.26 -0.80
N ARG A 242 -1.63 11.32 -1.52
CA ARG A 242 -0.28 11.86 -1.53
C ARG A 242 -0.24 13.07 -0.59
N PRO A 243 0.26 12.95 0.65
CA PRO A 243 0.46 14.10 1.52
C PRO A 243 1.45 15.09 0.91
N THR A 244 1.49 16.31 1.44
CA THR A 244 2.58 17.24 1.17
C THR A 244 3.92 16.55 1.45
N ALA A 245 4.85 16.60 0.49
CA ALA A 245 6.05 15.75 0.48
C ALA A 245 6.90 15.82 1.76
N ASP A 246 7.02 17.01 2.34
CA ASP A 246 7.84 17.26 3.53
C ASP A 246 7.07 17.04 4.84
N ARG A 247 5.86 16.45 4.81
CA ARG A 247 5.16 16.05 6.05
C ARG A 247 5.59 14.70 6.59
N ILE A 248 6.31 13.92 5.78
CA ILE A 248 6.64 12.53 6.07
C ILE A 248 8.15 12.34 6.14
N PRO A 249 8.66 11.66 7.18
CA PRO A 249 10.07 11.31 7.26
C PRO A 249 10.42 10.26 6.19
N LYS A 250 11.48 10.52 5.44
CA LYS A 250 11.99 9.68 4.35
C LYS A 250 13.43 9.21 4.62
N GLY A 251 13.97 9.48 5.80
CA GLY A 251 15.31 9.06 6.20
C GLY A 251 15.48 7.55 6.08
N GLY A 252 16.56 7.13 5.42
CA GLY A 252 16.84 5.71 5.19
C GLY A 252 15.90 5.04 4.18
N MET A 253 15.08 5.76 3.40
CA MET A 253 14.40 5.14 2.26
C MET A 253 15.34 5.03 1.07
N ARG A 254 15.24 3.92 0.31
CA ARG A 254 15.99 3.82 -0.94
C ARG A 254 15.48 4.86 -1.94
N ASN A 255 16.39 5.50 -2.66
CA ASN A 255 16.07 6.50 -3.67
C ASN A 255 17.00 6.34 -4.87
N THR A 256 16.47 6.60 -6.06
CA THR A 256 17.22 6.66 -7.34
C THR A 256 17.57 8.08 -7.75
N ASN A 257 16.95 9.08 -7.11
CA ASN A 257 17.12 10.51 -7.37
C ASN A 257 17.57 11.25 -6.09
N THR A 258 18.64 10.79 -5.44
CA THR A 258 19.19 11.44 -4.25
C THR A 258 19.63 12.87 -4.58
N GLY A 259 19.22 13.85 -3.76
CA GLY A 259 19.52 15.26 -3.95
C GLY A 259 18.50 16.05 -4.78
N ASN A 260 17.45 15.43 -5.30
CA ASN A 260 16.37 16.16 -5.98
C ASN A 260 15.55 17.01 -4.99
N ILE A 261 15.54 18.32 -5.20
CA ILE A 261 14.77 19.29 -4.41
C ILE A 261 13.57 19.88 -5.16
N THR A 262 13.48 19.67 -6.47
CA THR A 262 12.48 20.30 -7.34
C THR A 262 11.14 19.58 -7.27
N ILE A 263 11.15 18.25 -7.47
CA ILE A 263 9.94 17.42 -7.41
C ILE A 263 10.18 16.41 -6.29
N LYS A 264 9.49 16.63 -5.16
CA LYS A 264 9.73 15.86 -3.95
C LYS A 264 8.83 14.64 -3.85
N LEU A 265 9.46 13.52 -3.50
CA LEU A 265 8.78 12.27 -3.13
C LEU A 265 7.94 12.47 -1.88
N SER A 266 6.75 11.89 -1.86
CA SER A 266 5.91 11.77 -0.67
C SER A 266 5.57 10.30 -0.41
N CYS A 267 5.15 9.99 0.81
CA CYS A 267 4.65 8.66 1.16
C CYS A 267 3.26 8.78 1.78
N GLY A 268 2.41 7.82 1.50
CA GLY A 268 1.03 7.84 1.97
C GLY A 268 0.36 6.49 1.79
N PRO A 269 -0.77 6.29 2.45
CA PRO A 269 -1.47 5.01 2.42
C PRO A 269 -2.19 4.76 1.11
N VAL A 270 -2.27 3.49 0.74
CA VAL A 270 -3.31 2.91 -0.12
C VAL A 270 -4.13 1.95 0.74
N CYS A 271 -5.47 2.05 0.73
CA CYS A 271 -6.37 1.32 1.63
C CYS A 271 -7.82 1.27 1.10
N HIS A 272 -8.71 0.58 1.83
CA HIS A 272 -10.14 0.39 1.47
C HIS A 272 -11.11 1.41 2.06
N SER A 273 -10.67 2.24 3.00
CA SER A 273 -11.57 3.14 3.73
C SER A 273 -10.95 4.52 3.94
N LEU A 274 -11.83 5.52 4.04
CA LEU A 274 -11.42 6.88 4.40
C LEU A 274 -10.86 6.96 5.83
N ASP A 275 -11.39 6.13 6.73
CA ASP A 275 -10.95 6.09 8.12
C ASP A 275 -9.52 5.55 8.23
N ASP A 276 -9.17 4.49 7.50
CA ASP A 276 -7.79 3.98 7.45
C ASP A 276 -6.85 4.97 6.76
N LEU A 277 -7.34 5.67 5.73
CA LEU A 277 -6.61 6.76 5.07
C LEU A 277 -6.25 7.85 6.09
N LYS A 278 -7.22 8.26 6.94
CA LYS A 278 -7.02 9.26 8.00
C LYS A 278 -6.11 8.73 9.10
N LEU A 279 -6.34 7.52 9.60
CA LEU A 279 -5.57 6.86 10.65
C LEU A 279 -4.09 6.82 10.28
N PHE A 280 -3.77 6.25 9.12
CA PHE A 280 -2.39 6.08 8.70
C PHE A 280 -1.74 7.43 8.41
N THR A 281 -2.42 8.32 7.68
CA THR A 281 -1.90 9.66 7.36
C THR A 281 -1.64 10.48 8.62
N ARG A 282 -2.45 10.31 9.68
CA ARG A 282 -2.22 10.93 10.98
C ARG A 282 -0.96 10.39 11.64
N ILE A 283 -0.80 9.07 11.70
CA ILE A 283 0.37 8.40 12.29
C ILE A 283 1.66 8.92 11.66
N ILE A 284 1.73 8.89 10.33
CA ILE A 284 2.99 9.22 9.62
C ILE A 284 3.31 10.72 9.60
N ASN A 285 2.28 11.58 9.64
CA ASN A 285 2.49 13.03 9.63
C ASN A 285 2.83 13.59 11.02
N ALA A 286 2.26 12.99 12.08
CA ALA A 286 2.27 13.57 13.42
C ALA A 286 3.06 12.74 14.43
N ASP A 287 3.87 11.77 13.98
CA ASP A 287 4.86 11.13 14.83
C ASP A 287 5.79 12.21 15.41
N PRO A 288 5.90 12.32 16.76
CA PRO A 288 6.80 13.28 17.39
C PRO A 288 8.27 13.14 16.97
N ASN A 289 8.70 11.95 16.55
CA ASN A 289 10.05 11.67 16.07
C ASN A 289 10.34 12.28 14.70
N ASN A 290 9.31 12.75 13.98
CA ASN A 290 9.50 13.48 12.72
C ASN A 290 10.41 14.70 12.88
N ARG A 291 10.51 15.27 14.10
CA ARG A 291 11.42 16.38 14.41
C ARG A 291 12.91 16.04 14.29
N TYR A 292 13.27 14.75 14.24
CA TYR A 292 14.64 14.27 14.12
C TYR A 292 15.01 13.86 12.68
N ASP A 293 14.07 13.94 11.73
CA ASP A 293 14.31 13.61 10.33
C ASP A 293 14.37 14.90 9.48
N VAL A 294 15.54 15.17 8.89
CA VAL A 294 15.80 16.38 8.09
C VAL A 294 14.96 16.48 6.80
N THR A 295 14.26 15.41 6.43
CA THR A 295 13.37 15.37 5.26
C THR A 295 11.91 15.66 5.58
N SER A 296 11.61 15.93 6.87
CA SER A 296 10.26 16.20 7.38
C SER A 296 10.19 17.53 8.12
N VAL A 297 9.02 18.18 8.03
CA VAL A 297 8.64 19.34 8.82
C VAL A 297 7.70 18.85 9.91
N PRO A 298 8.06 18.98 11.20
CA PRO A 298 7.29 18.42 12.33
C PRO A 298 6.06 19.29 12.62
N VAL A 299 5.05 19.23 11.75
CA VAL A 299 3.76 19.89 11.95
C VAL A 299 2.80 18.92 12.62
N PRO A 300 2.21 19.26 13.78
CA PRO A 300 1.27 18.37 14.46
C PRO A 300 0.03 18.09 13.62
N TRP A 301 -0.65 16.99 13.94
CA TRP A 301 -1.97 16.73 13.41
C TRP A 301 -2.95 17.79 13.93
N ARG A 302 -3.80 18.30 13.04
CA ARG A 302 -4.87 19.23 13.41
C ARG A 302 -6.19 18.50 13.18
N GLU A 303 -6.89 18.19 14.25
CA GLU A 303 -8.31 17.91 14.14
C GLU A 303 -9.01 19.24 13.81
N LEU A 304 -9.80 19.21 12.76
CA LEU A 304 -10.60 20.35 12.36
C LEU A 304 -12.02 20.09 12.82
N ASP A 305 -12.65 21.07 13.45
CA ASP A 305 -14.10 21.05 13.64
C ASP A 305 -14.77 20.86 12.27
N PRO A 306 -15.96 20.22 12.22
CA PRO A 306 -16.75 20.16 11.00
C PRO A 306 -16.80 21.54 10.37
N LEU A 307 -16.26 21.67 9.15
CA LEU A 307 -16.05 22.98 8.54
C LEU A 307 -17.38 23.73 8.50
N PRO A 308 -17.50 24.90 9.14
CA PRO A 308 -18.73 25.65 9.10
C PRO A 308 -18.79 26.35 7.75
N ARG A 309 -19.32 25.67 6.72
CA ARG A 309 -19.89 26.20 5.46
C ARG A 309 -19.73 25.26 4.25
N LYS A 310 -20.62 25.48 3.27
CA LYS A 310 -20.48 25.12 1.86
C LYS A 310 -19.03 25.30 1.36
N LEU A 311 -18.38 24.21 0.95
CA LEU A 311 -17.06 24.25 0.33
C LEU A 311 -17.14 24.80 -1.10
N THR A 312 -16.12 25.57 -1.50
CA THR A 312 -15.90 25.91 -2.92
C THR A 312 -14.90 24.91 -3.50
N ILE A 313 -15.34 24.12 -4.49
CA ILE A 313 -14.57 23.03 -5.07
C ILE A 313 -14.28 23.34 -6.53
N GLY A 314 -13.00 23.45 -6.86
CA GLY A 314 -12.55 23.59 -8.24
C GLY A 314 -12.52 22.23 -8.94
N ILE A 315 -13.16 22.12 -10.10
CA ILE A 315 -13.17 20.90 -10.92
C ILE A 315 -12.48 21.20 -12.25
N MET A 316 -11.33 20.56 -12.49
CA MET A 316 -10.59 20.65 -13.75
C MET A 316 -10.85 19.38 -14.55
N THR A 317 -11.68 19.44 -15.59
CA THR A 317 -12.08 18.28 -16.41
C THR A 317 -11.06 17.88 -17.46
N TRP A 318 -10.16 18.79 -17.83
CA TRP A 318 -9.06 18.55 -18.76
C TRP A 318 -7.95 19.56 -18.46
N ASP A 319 -6.71 19.10 -18.47
CA ASP A 319 -5.52 19.91 -18.20
C ASP A 319 -4.95 20.59 -19.47
N GLY A 320 -5.53 20.34 -20.64
CA GLY A 320 -5.02 20.81 -21.93
C GLY A 320 -3.95 19.91 -22.56
N VAL A 321 -3.52 18.84 -21.88
CA VAL A 321 -2.44 17.95 -22.30
C VAL A 321 -2.95 16.54 -22.54
N VAL A 322 -3.64 15.94 -21.58
CA VAL A 322 -4.16 14.57 -21.67
C VAL A 322 -5.68 14.59 -21.56
N MET A 323 -6.36 14.38 -22.68
CA MET A 323 -7.83 14.32 -22.70
C MET A 323 -8.33 13.06 -21.98
N PRO A 324 -9.13 13.18 -20.89
CA PRO A 324 -9.63 11.99 -20.21
C PRO A 324 -10.60 11.19 -21.07
N HIS A 325 -10.57 9.86 -20.93
CA HIS A 325 -11.53 9.00 -21.62
C HIS A 325 -12.98 9.26 -21.16
N PRO A 326 -13.99 8.95 -21.99
CA PRO A 326 -15.40 9.18 -21.64
C PRO A 326 -15.85 8.63 -20.28
N PRO A 327 -15.43 7.42 -19.84
CA PRO A 327 -15.78 6.94 -18.50
C PRO A 327 -15.23 7.78 -17.35
N VAL A 328 -14.03 8.37 -17.53
CA VAL A 328 -13.40 9.25 -16.52
C VAL A 328 -14.15 10.58 -16.45
N LEU A 329 -14.47 11.17 -17.61
CA LEU A 329 -15.29 12.39 -17.66
C LEU A 329 -16.64 12.20 -16.99
N ARG A 330 -17.29 11.06 -17.22
CA ARG A 330 -18.55 10.71 -16.56
C ARG A 330 -18.40 10.58 -15.04
N ALA A 331 -17.31 9.99 -14.56
CA ALA A 331 -17.06 9.88 -13.12
C ALA A 331 -16.81 11.25 -12.46
N MET A 332 -16.13 12.17 -13.16
CA MET A 332 -15.91 13.54 -12.70
C MET A 332 -17.21 14.34 -12.65
N ASP A 333 -18.06 14.22 -13.68
CA ASP A 333 -19.38 14.86 -13.69
C ASP A 333 -20.29 14.30 -12.60
N TYR A 334 -20.31 12.98 -12.42
CA TYR A 334 -21.04 12.36 -11.31
C TYR A 334 -20.56 12.87 -9.95
N THR A 335 -19.24 12.98 -9.74
CA THR A 335 -18.66 13.51 -8.51
C THR A 335 -19.11 14.96 -8.27
N LYS A 336 -19.11 15.80 -9.31
CA LYS A 336 -19.65 17.17 -9.24
C LYS A 336 -21.10 17.18 -8.78
N GLN A 337 -21.96 16.37 -9.40
CA GLN A 337 -23.38 16.31 -9.04
C GLN A 337 -23.59 15.86 -7.60
N VAL A 338 -22.81 14.89 -7.11
CA VAL A 338 -22.87 14.45 -5.70
C VAL A 338 -22.48 15.58 -4.75
N LEU A 339 -21.42 16.34 -5.06
CA LEU A 339 -20.98 17.47 -4.26
C LEU A 339 -22.00 18.62 -4.23
N GLU A 340 -22.61 18.94 -5.37
CA GLU A 340 -23.67 19.96 -5.47
C GLU A 340 -24.91 19.56 -4.67
N LYS A 341 -25.33 18.28 -4.75
CA LYS A 341 -26.44 17.73 -3.94
C LYS A 341 -26.14 17.76 -2.44
N ALA A 342 -24.88 17.60 -2.05
CA ALA A 342 -24.43 17.76 -0.66
C ALA A 342 -24.35 19.24 -0.21
N GLY A 343 -24.73 20.19 -1.06
CA GLY A 343 -24.77 21.62 -0.74
C GLY A 343 -23.45 22.35 -0.97
N HIS A 344 -22.46 21.75 -1.65
CA HIS A 344 -21.19 22.38 -2.01
C HIS A 344 -21.31 23.25 -3.30
N GLU A 345 -20.38 24.17 -3.51
CA GLU A 345 -20.31 24.98 -4.74
C GLU A 345 -19.22 24.43 -5.66
N GLY A 346 -19.60 23.85 -6.79
CA GLY A 346 -18.68 23.42 -7.83
C GLY A 346 -18.36 24.56 -8.81
N LYS A 347 -17.09 24.93 -8.97
CA LYS A 347 -16.64 25.86 -10.01
C LYS A 347 -15.77 25.10 -11.02
N LEU A 348 -16.15 25.17 -12.29
CA LEU A 348 -15.30 24.66 -13.37
C LEU A 348 -14.01 25.50 -13.41
N LEU A 349 -12.87 24.85 -13.28
CA LEU A 349 -11.57 25.49 -13.44
C LEU A 349 -11.08 25.26 -14.87
N LEU A 350 -10.68 26.35 -15.52
CA LEU A 350 -9.85 26.27 -16.71
C LEU A 350 -8.41 25.91 -16.30
N PRO A 351 -7.64 25.21 -17.16
CA PRO A 351 -6.24 24.94 -16.89
C PRO A 351 -5.50 26.24 -16.55
N TYR A 352 -4.58 26.17 -15.59
CA TYR A 352 -3.68 27.28 -15.31
C TYR A 352 -2.87 27.60 -16.58
N LYS A 353 -3.17 28.74 -17.23
CA LYS A 353 -2.31 29.27 -18.29
C LYS A 353 -1.07 29.82 -17.61
N ALA A 354 0.00 29.03 -17.58
CA ALA A 354 1.30 29.56 -17.24
C ALA A 354 1.67 30.58 -18.32
N ASN A 355 1.58 31.88 -18.01
CA ASN A 355 2.15 32.93 -18.84
C ASN A 355 3.68 32.82 -18.73
N CYS A 356 4.26 31.83 -19.41
CA CYS A 356 5.69 31.80 -19.66
C CYS A 356 5.95 32.75 -20.82
N HIS A 357 6.32 34.00 -20.49
CA HIS A 357 6.97 34.93 -21.41
C HIS A 357 8.46 34.64 -21.48
#